data_AF-A0A068UVK4-F1
#
_entry.id   AF-A0A068UVK4-F1
#
_cell.length_a   1.000
_cell.length_b   1.000
_cell.length_c   1.000
_cell.angle_alpha   90.00
_cell.angle_beta   90.00
_cell.angle_gamma   90.00
#
_symmetry.space_group_name_H-M   'P 1'
#
loop_
_entity.id
_entity.type
_entity.pdbx_description
1 polymer ?
#
loop_
_entity_poly.entity_id
_entity_poly.type
_entity_poly.pdbx_seq_one_letter_code
_entity_poly.pdbx_strand_id
1 'polypeptide(L)'
;MLWDQPGVVSLIRVDYAFWGIMPPHIHPDASEIMTVLEGALEAAFITSSPENRLIKKALQKGDVFVFPKGLIHFHRNVGNSSAAAISAFDSQNPDFISIADTVLGSNPPITIDALLKAFQVDKNQSSHKMASSSFRILCILLLCCSIAFGSDPSPLQDFCVADIKSPVMVNGFVCKDPKLVQKNDFFFSGLHLAGNTSNAVGSRVTPVAVAQIPGLNTLGISLARVDYAPWGINPPHTHPRATEILTVIEGTLQVGFVTSNPENRLFMKVLQKGDVFVFPEGLIHFQRNVGYGNAVAIAALSSQNPGVITIANAVFGSEPAIPSDLLAKAFQVDGKIIDQIHSRAVLTCNLCRVVVLCMDIMEPLIVAILSVPKRKTGIIETSSRWISHIQFDLVNSQIDQCFNAAPLLVGSKVNPVTVGQIPGLNTLGISLARLDHAPWGINPPRIIHGIQKF
;
A
#
# COMPACT_ATOMS: atom_id res chain seq x y z
N MET A 1 -15.53 -25.24 10.17
CA MET A 1 -15.06 -24.41 9.04
C MET A 1 -14.38 -23.21 9.65
N LEU A 2 -13.06 -23.14 9.49
CA LEU A 2 -12.32 -21.91 9.74
C LEU A 2 -12.73 -20.98 8.60
N TRP A 3 -13.41 -19.90 8.94
CA TRP A 3 -13.69 -18.81 8.02
C TRP A 3 -12.38 -18.36 7.38
N ASP A 4 -12.42 -17.98 6.10
CA ASP A 4 -11.33 -17.26 5.45
C ASP A 4 -10.89 -16.14 6.42
N GLN A 5 -9.69 -16.26 6.98
CA GLN A 5 -9.26 -15.37 8.04
C GLN A 5 -8.88 -14.05 7.36
N PRO A 6 -9.62 -12.95 7.56
CA PRO A 6 -9.16 -11.66 7.07
C PRO A 6 -7.77 -11.39 7.66
N GLY A 7 -6.87 -10.86 6.83
CA GLY A 7 -5.52 -10.52 7.27
C GLY A 7 -4.45 -11.56 6.97
N VAL A 8 -4.60 -12.41 5.96
CA VAL A 8 -3.55 -13.35 5.51
C VAL A 8 -2.71 -12.79 4.38
N VAL A 9 -1.40 -13.03 4.46
CA VAL A 9 -0.44 -12.78 3.40
C VAL A 9 0.58 -13.91 3.42
N SER A 10 1.08 -14.32 2.25
CA SER A 10 2.15 -15.32 2.14
C SER A 10 3.23 -14.84 1.17
N LEU A 11 4.38 -15.53 1.17
CA LEU A 11 5.55 -15.16 0.37
C LEU A 11 6.16 -16.37 -0.32
N ILE A 12 6.61 -16.17 -1.56
CA ILE A 12 7.56 -17.08 -2.23
C ILE A 12 8.74 -16.28 -2.74
N ARG A 13 9.91 -16.91 -2.76
CA ARG A 13 11.07 -16.44 -3.52
C ARG A 13 11.29 -17.39 -4.68
N VAL A 14 11.49 -16.84 -5.87
CA VAL A 14 11.82 -17.61 -7.07
C VAL A 14 13.16 -17.16 -7.61
N ASP A 15 14.08 -18.12 -7.74
CA ASP A 15 15.39 -17.92 -8.36
C ASP A 15 15.37 -18.55 -9.77
N TYR A 16 15.66 -17.73 -10.78
CA TYR A 16 15.61 -18.11 -12.20
C TYR A 16 17.02 -18.30 -12.73
N ALA A 17 17.30 -19.48 -13.28
CA ALA A 17 18.46 -19.69 -14.14
C ALA A 17 18.32 -18.89 -15.45
N PHE A 18 19.38 -18.84 -16.27
CA PHE A 18 19.30 -18.33 -17.64
C PHE A 18 18.18 -19.06 -18.40
N TRP A 19 17.28 -18.32 -19.06
CA TRP A 19 16.06 -18.85 -19.69
C TRP A 19 15.07 -19.56 -18.77
N GLY A 20 15.25 -19.50 -17.46
CA GLY A 20 14.31 -20.03 -16.49
C GLY A 20 12.93 -19.38 -16.62
N ILE A 21 11.88 -20.17 -16.44
CA ILE A 21 10.49 -19.72 -16.58
C ILE A 21 9.67 -20.33 -15.45
N MET A 22 8.80 -19.51 -14.86
CA MET A 22 7.58 -20.00 -14.23
C MET A 22 6.52 -20.05 -15.34
N PRO A 23 6.11 -21.24 -15.79
CA PRO A 23 5.26 -21.40 -16.96
C PRO A 23 3.87 -20.82 -16.71
N PRO A 24 3.03 -20.69 -17.77
CA PRO A 24 1.65 -20.27 -17.61
C PRO A 24 0.92 -21.06 -16.52
N HIS A 25 0.46 -20.36 -15.51
CA HIS A 25 -0.26 -20.91 -14.36
C HIS A 25 -1.33 -19.94 -13.87
N ILE A 26 -2.15 -20.42 -12.94
CA ILE A 26 -3.22 -19.65 -12.31
C ILE A 26 -3.14 -19.83 -10.80
N HIS A 27 -3.44 -18.76 -10.08
CA HIS A 27 -3.80 -18.78 -8.66
C HIS A 27 -5.31 -18.48 -8.52
N PRO A 28 -6.18 -19.50 -8.43
CA PRO A 28 -7.63 -19.30 -8.39
C PRO A 28 -8.11 -18.53 -7.15
N ASP A 29 -7.37 -18.67 -6.05
CA ASP A 29 -7.71 -18.14 -4.73
C ASP A 29 -6.87 -16.92 -4.35
N ALA A 30 -5.87 -16.52 -5.15
CA ALA A 30 -4.92 -15.47 -4.75
C ALA A 30 -4.53 -14.50 -5.87
N SER A 31 -4.41 -13.23 -5.52
CA SER A 31 -3.68 -12.20 -6.26
C SER A 31 -2.20 -12.28 -5.92
N GLU A 32 -1.32 -11.94 -6.87
CA GLU A 32 0.13 -11.92 -6.67
C GLU A 32 0.70 -10.52 -6.91
N ILE A 33 1.59 -10.07 -6.01
CA ILE A 33 2.45 -8.91 -6.23
C ILE A 33 3.91 -9.34 -6.20
N MET A 34 4.60 -9.19 -7.33
CA MET A 34 5.99 -9.62 -7.51
C MET A 34 6.93 -8.43 -7.52
N THR A 35 8.03 -8.51 -6.76
CA THR A 35 9.16 -7.58 -6.80
C THR A 35 10.41 -8.27 -7.34
N VAL A 36 11.03 -7.69 -8.36
CA VAL A 36 12.31 -8.19 -8.89
C VAL A 36 13.45 -7.80 -7.95
N LEU A 37 14.15 -8.77 -7.40
CA LEU A 37 15.30 -8.54 -6.53
C LEU A 37 16.59 -8.36 -7.32
N GLU A 38 16.77 -9.16 -8.37
CA GLU A 38 17.98 -9.21 -9.19
C GLU A 38 17.66 -9.64 -10.64
N GLY A 39 18.48 -9.20 -11.60
CA GLY A 39 18.37 -9.59 -13.01
C GLY A 39 17.26 -8.88 -13.79
N ALA A 40 16.85 -9.50 -14.90
CA ALA A 40 15.83 -8.98 -15.81
C ALA A 40 14.78 -10.07 -16.12
N LEU A 41 13.51 -9.76 -15.88
CA LEU A 41 12.39 -10.66 -16.10
C LEU A 41 11.44 -10.07 -17.14
N GLU A 42 10.63 -10.91 -17.78
CA GLU A 42 9.39 -10.51 -18.43
C GLU A 42 8.24 -11.16 -17.68
N ALA A 43 7.25 -10.37 -17.30
CA ALA A 43 6.03 -10.83 -16.67
C ALA A 43 4.83 -10.51 -17.56
N ALA A 44 3.85 -11.41 -17.57
CA ALA A 44 2.61 -11.16 -18.29
C ALA A 44 1.43 -11.93 -17.70
N PHE A 45 0.23 -11.37 -17.86
CA PHE A 45 -1.04 -12.06 -17.64
C PHE A 45 -2.01 -11.84 -18.79
N ILE A 46 -3.01 -12.70 -18.88
CA ILE A 46 -4.00 -12.71 -19.95
C ILE A 46 -5.38 -12.39 -19.35
N THR A 47 -6.07 -11.40 -19.90
CA THR A 47 -7.46 -11.07 -19.49
C THR A 47 -8.44 -12.14 -19.98
N SER A 48 -9.59 -12.26 -19.36
CA SER A 48 -10.61 -13.23 -19.72
C SER A 48 -11.25 -12.95 -21.09
N SER A 49 -11.92 -13.98 -21.60
CA SER A 49 -12.70 -13.91 -22.84
C SER A 49 -13.86 -12.91 -22.69
N PRO A 50 -14.18 -12.12 -23.74
CA PRO A 50 -13.78 -12.29 -25.15
C PRO A 50 -12.49 -11.57 -25.54
N GLU A 51 -11.91 -10.73 -24.68
CA GLU A 51 -10.79 -9.87 -25.05
C GLU A 51 -9.47 -10.64 -25.18
N ASN A 52 -9.22 -11.62 -24.31
CA ASN A 52 -8.01 -12.46 -24.30
C ASN A 52 -6.72 -11.63 -24.46
N ARG A 53 -6.65 -10.46 -23.81
CA ARG A 53 -5.60 -9.48 -24.02
C ARG A 53 -4.39 -9.84 -23.18
N LEU A 54 -3.21 -9.91 -23.81
CA LEU A 54 -1.94 -10.10 -23.11
C LEU A 54 -1.44 -8.77 -22.54
N ILE A 55 -1.41 -8.63 -21.22
CA ILE A 55 -0.77 -7.53 -20.51
C ILE A 55 0.63 -7.98 -20.11
N LYS A 56 1.66 -7.44 -20.77
CA LYS A 56 3.06 -7.82 -20.55
C LYS A 56 3.98 -6.65 -20.27
N LYS A 57 5.04 -6.89 -19.50
CA LYS A 57 6.05 -5.90 -19.12
C LYS A 57 7.42 -6.56 -18.96
N ALA A 58 8.45 -5.92 -19.52
CA ALA A 58 9.84 -6.21 -19.16
C ALA A 58 10.16 -5.50 -17.84
N LEU A 59 10.77 -6.23 -16.92
CA LEU A 59 11.02 -5.84 -15.53
C LEU A 59 12.52 -5.93 -15.24
N GLN A 60 13.02 -4.98 -14.47
CA GLN A 60 14.38 -4.94 -13.94
C GLN A 60 14.35 -4.95 -12.41
N LYS A 61 15.52 -5.12 -11.79
CA LYS A 61 15.67 -5.01 -10.33
C LYS A 61 14.91 -3.80 -9.77
N GLY A 62 14.10 -4.02 -8.73
CA GLY A 62 13.27 -3.02 -8.06
C GLY A 62 11.97 -2.66 -8.77
N ASP A 63 11.67 -3.30 -9.90
CA ASP A 63 10.34 -3.21 -10.48
C ASP A 63 9.37 -4.13 -9.74
N VAL A 64 8.13 -3.67 -9.65
CA VAL A 64 6.99 -4.38 -9.07
C VAL A 64 5.94 -4.58 -10.15
N PHE A 65 5.37 -5.79 -10.22
CA PHE A 65 4.28 -6.12 -11.13
C PHE A 65 3.18 -6.92 -10.41
N VAL A 66 1.93 -6.64 -10.76
CA VAL A 66 0.75 -7.20 -10.09
C VAL A 66 0.01 -8.14 -11.04
N PHE A 67 -0.34 -9.31 -10.54
CA PHE A 67 -1.16 -10.32 -11.22
C PHE A 67 -2.50 -10.47 -10.48
N PRO A 68 -3.62 -10.10 -11.11
CA PRO A 68 -4.95 -10.29 -10.53
C PRO A 68 -5.29 -11.78 -10.34
N LYS A 69 -6.02 -12.05 -9.26
CA LYS A 69 -6.53 -13.38 -8.91
C LYS A 69 -7.25 -14.07 -10.07
N GLY A 70 -6.98 -15.35 -10.25
CA GLY A 70 -7.67 -16.21 -11.22
C GLY A 70 -7.27 -16.02 -12.69
N LEU A 71 -6.34 -15.11 -13.01
CA LEU A 71 -5.88 -14.92 -14.38
C LEU A 71 -4.65 -15.78 -14.70
N ILE A 72 -4.59 -16.29 -15.94
CA ILE A 72 -3.42 -16.99 -16.44
C ILE A 72 -2.26 -16.00 -16.56
N HIS A 73 -1.14 -16.32 -15.92
CA HIS A 73 0.05 -15.51 -15.98
C HIS A 73 1.32 -16.35 -16.00
N PHE A 74 2.42 -15.70 -16.40
CA PHE A 74 3.75 -16.30 -16.44
C PHE A 74 4.81 -15.22 -16.25
N HIS A 75 6.00 -15.67 -15.90
CA HIS A 75 7.15 -14.82 -15.73
C HIS A 75 8.42 -15.60 -16.03
N ARG A 76 9.30 -15.00 -16.82
CA ARG A 76 10.50 -15.67 -17.34
C ARG A 76 11.71 -14.76 -17.28
N ASN A 77 12.87 -15.37 -17.10
CA ASN A 77 14.14 -14.69 -17.21
C ASN A 77 14.46 -14.41 -18.67
N VAL A 78 14.56 -13.13 -19.00
CA VAL A 78 14.94 -12.63 -20.34
C VAL A 78 16.34 -12.04 -20.36
N GLY A 79 17.02 -12.02 -19.20
CA GLY A 79 18.39 -11.57 -19.07
C GLY A 79 19.41 -12.65 -19.46
N ASN A 80 20.67 -12.22 -19.54
CA ASN A 80 21.81 -13.10 -19.85
C ASN A 80 22.45 -13.74 -18.61
N SER A 81 21.90 -13.48 -17.42
CA SER A 81 22.37 -13.99 -16.12
C SER A 81 21.20 -14.57 -15.33
N SER A 82 21.48 -15.15 -14.17
CA SER A 82 20.41 -15.48 -13.22
C SER A 82 19.61 -14.24 -12.81
N ALA A 83 18.37 -14.47 -12.39
CA ALA A 83 17.47 -13.45 -11.86
C ALA A 83 16.78 -13.99 -10.60
N ALA A 84 16.28 -13.10 -9.76
CA ALA A 84 15.54 -13.48 -8.56
C ALA A 84 14.37 -12.52 -8.33
N ALA A 85 13.25 -13.05 -7.87
CA ALA A 85 12.09 -12.27 -7.47
C ALA A 85 11.51 -12.79 -6.15
N ILE A 86 10.85 -11.88 -5.43
CA ILE A 86 10.01 -12.23 -4.29
C ILE A 86 8.58 -11.84 -4.63
N SER A 87 7.66 -12.76 -4.41
CA SER A 87 6.23 -12.55 -4.65
C SER A 87 5.46 -12.71 -3.35
N ALA A 88 4.43 -11.90 -3.19
CA ALA A 88 3.50 -11.98 -2.08
C ALA A 88 2.08 -12.22 -2.57
N PHE A 89 1.30 -12.93 -1.77
CA PHE A 89 -0.08 -13.30 -2.09
C PHE A 89 -1.04 -12.89 -0.97
N ASP A 90 -2.28 -12.54 -1.34
CA ASP A 90 -3.39 -12.26 -0.42
C ASP A 90 -4.07 -13.55 0.12
N SER A 91 -3.51 -14.73 -0.21
CA SER A 91 -3.91 -16.03 0.34
C SER A 91 -2.80 -16.61 1.23
N GLN A 92 -3.21 -17.33 2.28
CA GLN A 92 -2.28 -18.03 3.17
C GLN A 92 -1.53 -19.16 2.44
N ASN A 93 -2.22 -19.86 1.54
CA ASN A 93 -1.68 -20.96 0.77
C ASN A 93 -2.24 -20.88 -0.65
N PRO A 94 -1.65 -20.04 -1.51
CA PRO A 94 -2.16 -19.80 -2.85
C PRO A 94 -2.17 -21.11 -3.65
N ASP A 95 -3.34 -21.51 -4.13
CA ASP A 95 -3.50 -22.67 -5.00
C ASP A 95 -2.74 -22.43 -6.29
N PHE A 96 -2.03 -23.44 -6.79
CA PHE A 96 -1.22 -23.32 -8.01
C PHE A 96 -1.71 -24.32 -9.05
N ILE A 97 -2.16 -23.82 -10.21
CA ILE A 97 -2.58 -24.66 -11.33
C ILE A 97 -1.69 -24.37 -12.54
N SER A 98 -0.76 -25.28 -12.82
CA SER A 98 0.05 -25.27 -14.04
C SER A 98 -0.80 -25.67 -15.25
N ILE A 99 -0.85 -24.80 -16.27
CA ILE A 99 -1.61 -25.09 -17.49
C ILE A 99 -0.96 -26.24 -18.25
N ALA A 100 0.36 -26.28 -18.33
CA ALA A 100 1.08 -27.34 -19.03
C ALA A 100 0.84 -28.71 -18.39
N ASP A 101 0.96 -28.80 -17.06
CA ASP A 101 0.78 -30.07 -16.34
C ASP A 101 -0.68 -30.52 -16.34
N THR A 102 -1.62 -29.58 -16.28
CA THR A 102 -3.05 -29.90 -16.35
C THR A 102 -3.44 -30.43 -17.74
N VAL A 103 -2.92 -29.84 -18.81
CA VAL A 103 -3.29 -30.24 -20.19
C VAL A 103 -2.56 -31.51 -20.64
N LEU A 104 -1.27 -31.65 -20.29
CA LEU A 104 -0.41 -32.72 -20.81
C LEU A 104 -0.15 -33.84 -19.79
N GLY A 105 -0.28 -33.55 -18.51
CA GLY A 105 0.06 -34.46 -17.39
C GLY A 105 -1.13 -34.94 -16.57
N SER A 106 -2.38 -34.69 -17.01
CA SER A 106 -3.56 -35.13 -16.26
C SER A 106 -3.60 -36.65 -16.09
N ASN A 107 -4.21 -37.09 -14.99
CA ASN A 107 -4.47 -38.51 -14.76
C ASN A 107 -5.95 -38.71 -14.35
N PRO A 108 -6.77 -39.39 -15.18
CA PRO A 108 -6.41 -39.97 -16.48
C PRO A 108 -6.04 -38.90 -17.53
N PRO A 109 -5.22 -39.23 -18.54
CA PRO A 109 -4.83 -38.28 -19.59
C PRO A 109 -6.04 -37.76 -20.38
N ILE A 110 -6.03 -36.47 -20.72
CA ILE A 110 -6.96 -35.91 -21.72
C ILE A 110 -6.71 -36.65 -23.04
N THR A 111 -7.77 -37.11 -23.68
CA THR A 111 -7.63 -37.88 -24.93
C THR A 111 -7.01 -37.01 -26.02
N ILE A 112 -6.11 -37.61 -26.81
CA ILE A 112 -5.46 -36.88 -27.92
C ILE A 112 -6.47 -36.29 -28.89
N ASP A 113 -7.61 -36.96 -29.11
CA ASP A 113 -8.69 -36.47 -29.95
C ASP A 113 -9.35 -35.20 -29.38
N ALA A 114 -9.55 -35.14 -28.07
CA ALA A 114 -10.06 -33.95 -27.40
C ALA A 114 -9.06 -32.79 -27.51
N LEU A 115 -7.77 -33.05 -27.30
CA LEU A 115 -6.71 -32.05 -27.46
C LEU A 115 -6.62 -31.53 -28.90
N LEU A 116 -6.57 -32.43 -29.90
CA LEU A 116 -6.51 -32.05 -31.31
C LEU A 116 -7.73 -31.20 -31.71
N LYS A 117 -8.92 -31.57 -31.24
CA LYS A 117 -10.14 -30.80 -31.48
C LYS A 117 -10.13 -29.46 -30.76
N ALA A 118 -9.70 -29.41 -29.50
CA ALA A 118 -9.64 -28.19 -28.70
C ALA A 118 -8.62 -27.17 -29.23
N PHE A 119 -7.44 -27.64 -29.61
CA PHE A 119 -6.37 -26.81 -30.18
C PHE A 119 -6.50 -26.59 -31.69
N GLN A 120 -7.54 -27.13 -32.33
CA GLN A 120 -7.78 -27.04 -33.76
C GLN A 120 -6.55 -27.46 -34.59
N VAL A 121 -5.83 -28.48 -34.11
CA VAL A 121 -4.68 -29.05 -34.81
C VAL A 121 -5.24 -30.00 -35.87
N ASP A 122 -5.06 -29.64 -37.14
CA ASP A 122 -5.54 -30.43 -38.28
C ASP A 122 -4.95 -31.85 -38.25
N LYS A 123 -5.85 -32.84 -38.23
CA LYS A 123 -5.54 -34.28 -38.24
C LYS A 123 -4.95 -34.82 -39.55
N ASN A 124 -4.43 -33.97 -40.43
CA ASN A 124 -4.01 -34.37 -41.78
C ASN A 124 -2.53 -34.06 -42.07
N GLN A 125 -1.65 -34.85 -41.43
CA GLN A 125 -0.91 -35.85 -42.20
C GLN A 125 -1.34 -37.25 -41.75
N SER A 126 -1.88 -38.02 -42.71
CA SER A 126 -2.25 -39.45 -42.69
C SER A 126 -3.44 -39.94 -41.84
N SER A 127 -4.63 -39.81 -42.43
CA SER A 127 -5.61 -40.88 -42.72
C SER A 127 -5.82 -42.04 -41.71
N HIS A 128 -7.04 -42.18 -41.17
CA HIS A 128 -8.05 -43.16 -41.62
C HIS A 128 -9.36 -43.16 -40.76
N LYS A 129 -10.49 -43.05 -41.48
CA LYS A 129 -11.87 -43.57 -41.28
C LYS A 129 -12.55 -43.56 -39.88
N MET A 130 -13.75 -42.97 -39.87
CA MET A 130 -14.79 -43.03 -38.84
C MET A 130 -15.30 -44.45 -38.54
N ALA A 131 -15.74 -44.67 -37.29
CA ALA A 131 -16.93 -45.48 -36.98
C ALA A 131 -17.59 -45.03 -35.65
N SER A 132 -18.93 -45.10 -35.69
CA SER A 132 -19.96 -44.78 -34.70
C SER A 132 -19.97 -45.73 -33.48
N SER A 133 -20.41 -45.25 -32.30
CA SER A 133 -21.62 -45.76 -31.60
C SER A 133 -21.66 -45.39 -30.09
N SER A 134 -22.80 -44.82 -29.71
CA SER A 134 -23.51 -44.98 -28.42
C SER A 134 -22.94 -44.33 -27.14
N PHE A 135 -23.44 -43.12 -26.89
CA PHE A 135 -23.47 -42.41 -25.62
C PHE A 135 -24.59 -42.98 -24.72
N ARG A 136 -24.25 -43.54 -23.54
CA ARG A 136 -25.20 -43.78 -22.44
C ARG A 136 -24.52 -43.72 -21.07
N ILE A 137 -25.18 -42.99 -20.16
CA ILE A 137 -25.08 -42.99 -18.68
C ILE A 137 -23.88 -42.17 -18.16
N LEU A 138 -24.06 -41.00 -17.56
CA LEU A 138 -24.58 -40.86 -16.18
C LEU A 138 -25.09 -39.42 -15.94
N CYS A 139 -26.42 -39.22 -15.90
CA CYS A 139 -27.06 -37.92 -15.60
C CYS A 139 -27.84 -37.90 -14.27
N ILE A 140 -27.65 -38.84 -13.35
CA ILE A 140 -28.43 -38.86 -12.10
C ILE A 140 -27.53 -39.31 -10.96
N LEU A 141 -26.79 -38.39 -10.33
CA LEU A 141 -26.32 -38.48 -8.93
C LEU A 141 -25.48 -37.28 -8.44
N LEU A 142 -25.85 -36.03 -8.73
CA LEU A 142 -25.27 -34.86 -8.04
C LEU A 142 -26.30 -33.74 -7.80
N LEU A 143 -27.54 -34.11 -7.53
CA LEU A 143 -28.56 -33.17 -7.04
C LEU A 143 -28.91 -33.55 -5.60
N CYS A 144 -28.15 -33.01 -4.65
CA CYS A 144 -28.45 -32.80 -3.22
C CYS A 144 -27.15 -32.71 -2.41
N CYS A 145 -26.36 -31.68 -2.67
CA CYS A 145 -25.45 -31.06 -1.70
C CYS A 145 -25.22 -29.63 -2.18
N SER A 146 -26.24 -28.78 -2.04
CA SER A 146 -26.02 -27.33 -2.08
C SER A 146 -25.31 -26.96 -0.78
N ILE A 147 -24.01 -27.23 -0.73
CA ILE A 147 -23.14 -26.53 0.21
C ILE A 147 -23.13 -25.12 -0.34
N ALA A 148 -23.88 -24.22 0.28
CA ALA A 148 -23.71 -22.80 0.04
C ALA A 148 -22.28 -22.46 0.48
N PHE A 149 -21.36 -22.42 -0.47
CA PHE A 149 -20.10 -21.75 -0.26
C PHE A 149 -20.44 -20.27 -0.14
N GLY A 150 -20.33 -19.74 1.07
CA GLY A 150 -20.11 -18.31 1.23
C GLY A 150 -18.70 -18.02 0.76
N SER A 151 -18.49 -17.95 -0.56
CA SER A 151 -17.34 -17.25 -1.09
C SER A 151 -17.65 -15.75 -1.02
N ASP A 152 -16.62 -14.92 -0.86
CA ASP A 152 -16.74 -13.52 -1.23
C ASP A 152 -17.36 -13.42 -2.63
N PRO A 153 -18.20 -12.40 -2.90
CA PRO A 153 -18.78 -12.26 -4.23
C PRO A 153 -17.63 -12.28 -5.24
N SER A 154 -17.64 -13.27 -6.14
CA SER A 154 -16.61 -13.38 -7.17
C SER A 154 -16.44 -12.03 -7.87
N PRO A 155 -15.21 -11.62 -8.22
CA PRO A 155 -15.02 -10.40 -8.98
C PRO A 155 -15.95 -10.40 -10.20
N LEU A 156 -16.74 -9.33 -10.37
CA LEU A 156 -17.66 -9.21 -11.51
C LEU A 156 -16.91 -9.01 -12.85
N GLN A 157 -15.60 -8.85 -12.78
CA GLN A 157 -14.66 -8.59 -13.86
C GLN A 157 -13.26 -9.03 -13.42
N ASP A 158 -12.33 -9.19 -14.36
CA ASP A 158 -10.94 -9.63 -14.10
C ASP A 158 -10.21 -8.81 -13.03
N PHE A 159 -10.43 -7.49 -13.03
CA PHE A 159 -9.80 -6.55 -12.11
C PHE A 159 -10.56 -5.22 -12.09
N CYS A 160 -10.40 -4.45 -11.01
CA CYS A 160 -10.94 -3.10 -10.87
C CYS A 160 -9.79 -2.11 -10.65
N VAL A 161 -9.18 -1.60 -11.73
CA VAL A 161 -8.13 -0.55 -11.60
C VAL A 161 -8.74 0.71 -11.00
N ALA A 162 -8.15 1.26 -9.93
CA ALA A 162 -8.64 2.48 -9.30
C ALA A 162 -8.64 3.67 -10.27
N ASP A 163 -9.77 4.37 -10.38
CA ASP A 163 -9.81 5.72 -10.93
C ASP A 163 -9.55 6.75 -9.83
N ILE A 164 -8.27 7.05 -9.62
CA ILE A 164 -7.81 8.01 -8.61
C ILE A 164 -8.25 9.46 -8.88
N LYS A 165 -8.82 9.76 -10.05
CA LYS A 165 -9.29 11.11 -10.43
C LYS A 165 -10.80 11.26 -10.32
N SER A 166 -11.52 10.17 -10.03
CA SER A 166 -12.97 10.21 -9.91
C SER A 166 -13.41 11.03 -8.69
N PRO A 167 -14.43 11.88 -8.82
CA PRO A 167 -15.01 12.61 -7.69
C PRO A 167 -15.94 11.73 -6.83
N VAL A 168 -16.22 10.49 -7.25
CA VAL A 168 -17.17 9.60 -6.57
C VAL A 168 -16.51 8.97 -5.34
N MET A 169 -17.13 9.17 -4.18
CA MET A 169 -16.66 8.59 -2.91
C MET A 169 -17.32 7.22 -2.68
N VAL A 170 -16.49 6.19 -2.53
CA VAL A 170 -16.88 4.83 -2.15
C VAL A 170 -15.92 4.31 -1.07
N ASN A 171 -16.25 3.19 -0.42
CA ASN A 171 -15.31 2.50 0.47
C ASN A 171 -14.21 1.80 -0.36
N GLY A 172 -13.22 2.56 -0.82
CA GLY A 172 -12.19 2.14 -1.77
C GLY A 172 -12.09 3.12 -2.94
N PHE A 173 -11.94 2.61 -4.15
CA PHE A 173 -11.92 3.39 -5.39
C PHE A 173 -12.89 2.81 -6.40
N VAL A 174 -13.54 3.69 -7.16
CA VAL A 174 -14.32 3.25 -8.32
C VAL A 174 -13.41 2.72 -9.41
N CYS A 175 -13.91 1.80 -10.23
CA CYS A 175 -13.12 1.21 -11.31
C CYS A 175 -13.01 2.17 -12.50
N LYS A 176 -11.79 2.29 -13.02
CA LYS A 176 -11.49 2.86 -14.34
C LYS A 176 -12.14 1.99 -15.43
N ASP A 177 -12.59 2.63 -16.51
CA ASP A 177 -13.11 1.91 -17.69
C ASP A 177 -12.09 0.86 -18.18
N PRO A 178 -12.46 -0.43 -18.27
CA PRO A 178 -11.57 -1.50 -18.73
C PRO A 178 -10.87 -1.21 -20.07
N LYS A 179 -11.53 -0.47 -20.97
CA LYS A 179 -10.97 -0.10 -22.29
C LYS A 179 -9.79 0.87 -22.18
N LEU A 180 -9.69 1.60 -21.07
CA LEU A 180 -8.62 2.57 -20.81
C LEU A 180 -7.49 1.97 -19.95
N VAL A 181 -7.62 0.71 -19.53
CA VAL A 181 -6.63 0.05 -18.67
C VAL A 181 -5.37 -0.34 -19.45
N GLN A 182 -4.23 0.08 -18.94
CA GLN A 182 -2.92 -0.13 -19.54
C GLN A 182 -2.00 -0.92 -18.60
N LYS A 183 -0.96 -1.53 -19.16
CA LYS A 183 0.06 -2.27 -18.39
C LYS A 183 0.71 -1.47 -17.26
N ASN A 184 0.80 -0.15 -17.40
CA ASN A 184 1.39 0.71 -16.37
C ASN A 184 0.46 0.90 -15.15
N ASP A 185 -0.82 0.54 -15.25
CA ASP A 185 -1.73 0.55 -14.10
C ASP A 185 -1.39 -0.58 -13.09
N PHE A 186 -0.60 -1.59 -13.50
CA PHE A 186 -0.19 -2.77 -12.70
C PHE A 186 1.30 -2.79 -12.35
N PHE A 187 2.01 -1.67 -12.52
CA PHE A 187 3.47 -1.62 -12.48
C PHE A 187 3.98 -0.44 -11.67
N PHE A 188 5.01 -0.68 -10.86
CA PHE A 188 5.79 0.35 -10.20
C PHE A 188 7.29 0.11 -10.44
N SER A 189 8.07 1.19 -10.54
CA SER A 189 9.52 1.12 -10.74
C SER A 189 10.25 1.94 -9.70
N GLY A 190 11.51 1.58 -9.45
CA GLY A 190 12.40 2.33 -8.58
C GLY A 190 12.43 1.84 -7.13
N LEU A 191 11.80 0.70 -6.80
CA LEU A 191 11.87 0.14 -5.45
C LEU A 191 13.28 -0.36 -5.09
N HIS A 192 14.22 -0.41 -6.04
CA HIS A 192 15.64 -0.69 -5.76
C HIS A 192 16.41 0.54 -5.26
N LEU A 193 15.86 1.75 -5.44
CA LEU A 193 16.48 3.00 -5.02
C LEU A 193 16.26 3.17 -3.51
N ALA A 194 17.33 3.53 -2.80
CA ALA A 194 17.26 3.78 -1.37
C ALA A 194 16.50 5.08 -1.08
N GLY A 195 15.59 5.04 -0.12
CA GLY A 195 14.93 6.23 0.40
C GLY A 195 15.87 7.13 1.21
N ASN A 196 15.51 8.40 1.36
CA ASN A 196 16.27 9.35 2.18
C ASN A 196 16.10 9.06 3.69
N THR A 197 17.14 8.53 4.31
CA THR A 197 17.19 8.22 5.76
C THR A 197 17.80 9.34 6.60
N SER A 198 18.12 10.50 6.01
CA SER A 198 18.65 11.68 6.72
C SER A 198 17.53 12.42 7.43
N ASN A 199 16.89 11.76 8.40
CA ASN A 199 15.76 12.27 9.18
C ASN A 199 15.86 11.80 10.64
N ALA A 200 14.98 12.31 11.51
CA ALA A 200 15.09 12.11 12.96
C ALA A 200 15.00 10.64 13.41
N VAL A 201 14.32 9.79 12.64
CA VAL A 201 14.17 8.36 12.96
C VAL A 201 15.19 7.49 12.22
N GLY A 202 15.93 8.05 11.26
CA GLY A 202 16.97 7.33 10.52
C GLY A 202 16.42 6.27 9.56
N SER A 203 15.16 6.37 9.13
CA SER A 203 14.53 5.39 8.23
C SER A 203 13.57 6.03 7.24
N ARG A 204 13.27 5.33 6.15
CA ARG A 204 12.29 5.75 5.14
C ARG A 204 11.46 4.55 4.69
N VAL A 205 10.14 4.70 4.77
CA VAL A 205 9.18 3.75 4.20
C VAL A 205 8.76 4.27 2.82
N THR A 206 8.94 3.46 1.79
CA THR A 206 8.45 3.72 0.42
C THR A 206 7.27 2.77 0.16
N PRO A 207 6.02 3.25 0.22
CA PRO A 207 4.84 2.43 0.02
C PRO A 207 4.65 2.08 -1.46
N VAL A 208 4.12 0.89 -1.70
CA VAL A 208 3.63 0.39 -2.99
C VAL A 208 2.22 -0.16 -2.76
N ALA A 209 1.29 0.78 -2.57
CA ALA A 209 -0.12 0.52 -2.34
C ALA A 209 -0.95 1.00 -3.54
N VAL A 210 -2.28 0.95 -3.41
CA VAL A 210 -3.22 1.39 -4.47
C VAL A 210 -2.98 2.81 -4.99
N ALA A 211 -2.40 3.68 -4.17
CA ALA A 211 -2.02 5.05 -4.57
C ALA A 211 -0.84 5.07 -5.58
N GLN A 212 0.06 4.09 -5.52
CA GLN A 212 1.21 3.96 -6.42
C GLN A 212 0.92 3.01 -7.59
N ILE A 213 0.18 1.93 -7.34
CA ILE A 213 -0.26 0.97 -8.36
C ILE A 213 -1.80 0.88 -8.31
N PRO A 214 -2.52 1.64 -9.16
CA PRO A 214 -3.98 1.64 -9.18
C PRO A 214 -4.60 0.25 -9.42
N GLY A 215 -3.87 -0.66 -10.08
CA GLY A 215 -4.27 -2.04 -10.30
C GLY A 215 -4.34 -2.91 -9.04
N LEU A 216 -3.83 -2.45 -7.89
CA LEU A 216 -4.00 -3.12 -6.59
C LEU A 216 -5.40 -2.96 -5.98
N ASN A 217 -6.23 -2.11 -6.58
CA ASN A 217 -7.58 -1.90 -6.06
C ASN A 217 -8.40 -3.19 -6.16
N THR A 218 -9.11 -3.49 -5.07
CA THR A 218 -9.86 -4.72 -4.78
C THR A 218 -9.03 -6.00 -4.60
N LEU A 219 -7.69 -5.93 -4.69
CA LEU A 219 -6.83 -7.12 -4.62
C LEU A 219 -6.35 -7.47 -3.22
N GLY A 220 -6.70 -6.69 -2.19
CA GLY A 220 -6.41 -7.08 -0.81
C GLY A 220 -4.93 -7.19 -0.43
N ILE A 221 -4.00 -6.67 -1.23
CA ILE A 221 -2.55 -6.74 -0.95
C ILE A 221 -1.82 -5.46 -1.30
N SER A 222 -0.73 -5.17 -0.58
CA SER A 222 0.22 -4.11 -0.91
C SER A 222 1.64 -4.49 -0.47
N LEU A 223 2.62 -3.71 -0.91
CA LEU A 223 4.01 -3.82 -0.50
C LEU A 223 4.53 -2.50 0.09
N ALA A 224 5.62 -2.56 0.82
CA ALA A 224 6.46 -1.42 1.12
C ALA A 224 7.93 -1.83 1.13
N ARG A 225 8.82 -0.92 0.72
CA ARG A 225 10.25 -1.02 1.05
C ARG A 225 10.53 -0.17 2.27
N VAL A 226 11.40 -0.65 3.14
CA VAL A 226 11.91 0.15 4.25
C VAL A 226 13.43 0.18 4.22
N ASP A 227 13.98 1.39 4.17
CA ASP A 227 15.41 1.68 4.25
C ASP A 227 15.76 2.20 5.65
N TYR A 228 16.84 1.70 6.23
CA TYR A 228 17.31 2.09 7.56
C TYR A 228 18.78 2.50 7.50
N ALA A 229 19.10 3.70 7.99
CA ALA A 229 20.46 4.08 8.34
C ALA A 229 20.96 3.25 9.55
N PRO A 230 22.26 3.25 9.88
CA PRO A 230 22.74 2.64 11.11
C PRO A 230 21.99 3.20 12.32
N TRP A 231 21.49 2.31 13.18
CA TRP A 231 20.63 2.66 14.32
C TRP A 231 19.28 3.30 14.01
N GLY A 232 18.91 3.41 12.74
CA GLY A 232 17.59 3.87 12.32
C GLY A 232 16.47 2.96 12.83
N ILE A 233 15.31 3.55 13.10
CA ILE A 233 14.12 2.85 13.57
C ILE A 233 12.94 3.12 12.66
N ASN A 234 12.08 2.12 12.50
CA ASN A 234 10.67 2.37 12.21
C ASN A 234 9.97 2.32 13.58
N PRO A 235 9.53 3.48 14.11
CA PRO A 235 9.02 3.58 15.48
C PRO A 235 7.83 2.66 15.76
N PRO A 236 7.44 2.46 17.03
CA PRO A 236 6.23 1.71 17.35
C PRO A 236 5.03 2.19 16.55
N HIS A 237 4.44 1.28 15.78
CA HIS A 237 3.27 1.52 14.94
C HIS A 237 2.40 0.27 14.85
N THR A 238 1.22 0.42 14.27
CA THR A 238 0.31 -0.68 13.96
C THR A 238 -0.38 -0.46 12.61
N HIS A 239 -0.76 -1.57 11.98
CA HIS A 239 -1.56 -1.61 10.77
C HIS A 239 -2.98 -2.06 11.14
N PRO A 240 -3.98 -1.16 11.16
CA PRO A 240 -5.34 -1.49 11.61
C PRO A 240 -6.13 -2.36 10.63
N ARG A 241 -5.60 -2.64 9.44
CA ARG A 241 -6.27 -3.39 8.38
C ARG A 241 -5.38 -4.45 7.72
N ALA A 242 -4.21 -4.74 8.26
CA ALA A 242 -3.31 -5.71 7.63
C ALA A 242 -2.37 -6.38 8.61
N THR A 243 -2.14 -7.67 8.40
CA THR A 243 -0.93 -8.38 8.81
C THR A 243 0.21 -7.97 7.88
N GLU A 244 1.42 -7.89 8.43
CA GLU A 244 2.65 -7.62 7.68
C GLU A 244 3.58 -8.84 7.74
N ILE A 245 4.18 -9.22 6.62
CA ILE A 245 5.37 -10.09 6.59
C ILE A 245 6.54 -9.29 6.06
N LEU A 246 7.56 -9.15 6.91
CA LEU A 246 8.80 -8.44 6.62
C LEU A 246 9.89 -9.43 6.22
N THR A 247 10.53 -9.19 5.08
CA THR A 247 11.72 -9.92 4.62
C THR A 247 12.92 -8.99 4.60
N VAL A 248 14.01 -9.37 5.28
CA VAL A 248 15.26 -8.61 5.23
C VAL A 248 15.99 -8.92 3.92
N ILE A 249 16.24 -7.91 3.09
CA ILE A 249 16.97 -8.08 1.83
C ILE A 249 18.43 -7.60 1.93
N GLU A 250 18.75 -6.78 2.94
CA GLU A 250 20.11 -6.33 3.25
C GLU A 250 20.26 -5.95 4.74
N GLY A 251 21.44 -6.17 5.33
CA GLY A 251 21.76 -5.76 6.69
C GLY A 251 21.18 -6.66 7.79
N THR A 252 21.02 -6.08 8.99
CA THR A 252 20.58 -6.77 10.21
C THR A 252 19.54 -5.93 10.95
N LEU A 253 18.35 -6.50 11.20
CA LEU A 253 17.25 -5.80 11.86
C LEU A 253 16.83 -6.51 13.15
N GLN A 254 16.73 -5.76 14.24
CA GLN A 254 15.96 -6.18 15.41
C GLN A 254 14.50 -5.79 15.19
N VAL A 255 13.59 -6.74 15.32
CA VAL A 255 12.15 -6.53 15.15
C VAL A 255 11.39 -7.08 16.33
N GLY A 256 10.18 -6.57 16.56
CA GLY A 256 9.28 -7.18 17.53
C GLY A 256 7.88 -6.60 17.54
N PHE A 257 6.95 -7.34 18.14
CA PHE A 257 5.58 -6.91 18.41
C PHE A 257 5.17 -7.24 19.84
N VAL A 258 4.15 -6.54 20.34
CA VAL A 258 3.60 -6.72 21.68
C VAL A 258 2.18 -7.28 21.58
N THR A 259 1.86 -8.32 22.36
CA THR A 259 0.50 -8.88 22.43
C THR A 259 -0.47 -7.95 23.14
N SER A 260 -1.77 -8.20 22.96
CA SER A 260 -2.83 -7.47 23.64
C SER A 260 -2.89 -7.76 25.14
N ASN A 261 -3.72 -6.99 25.85
CA ASN A 261 -4.00 -7.19 27.27
C ASN A 261 -4.55 -8.61 27.56
N PRO A 262 -4.28 -9.14 28.77
CA PRO A 262 -3.56 -8.50 29.88
C PRO A 262 -2.04 -8.65 29.82
N GLU A 263 -1.51 -9.48 28.93
CA GLU A 263 -0.11 -9.90 28.98
C GLU A 263 0.87 -8.81 28.54
N ASN A 264 0.53 -8.04 27.51
CA ASN A 264 1.44 -7.05 26.91
C ASN A 264 2.84 -7.63 26.65
N ARG A 265 2.89 -8.88 26.16
CA ARG A 265 4.13 -9.66 26.05
C ARG A 265 4.86 -9.27 24.77
N LEU A 266 6.14 -8.94 24.91
CA LEU A 266 7.03 -8.67 23.79
C LEU A 266 7.56 -9.97 23.15
N PHE A 267 7.38 -10.10 21.85
CA PHE A 267 8.08 -11.05 21.00
C PHE A 267 9.09 -10.28 20.17
N MET A 268 10.38 -10.63 20.26
CA MET A 268 11.43 -9.97 19.49
C MET A 268 12.43 -10.96 18.91
N LYS A 269 13.06 -10.57 17.80
CA LYS A 269 14.15 -11.31 17.17
C LYS A 269 15.10 -10.39 16.43
N VAL A 270 16.36 -10.79 16.30
CA VAL A 270 17.32 -10.20 15.37
C VAL A 270 17.33 -11.04 14.09
N LEU A 271 17.03 -10.39 12.97
CA LEU A 271 16.94 -10.96 11.63
C LEU A 271 18.19 -10.60 10.81
N GLN A 272 18.64 -11.54 9.99
CA GLN A 272 19.67 -11.37 8.98
C GLN A 272 19.05 -11.35 7.58
N LYS A 273 19.85 -10.97 6.56
CA LYS A 273 19.43 -11.07 5.16
C LYS A 273 18.86 -12.46 4.85
N GLY A 274 17.65 -12.48 4.28
CA GLY A 274 16.90 -13.69 3.94
C GLY A 274 15.90 -14.14 5.01
N ASP A 275 16.03 -13.66 6.25
CA ASP A 275 15.07 -13.98 7.31
C ASP A 275 13.75 -13.23 7.10
N VAL A 276 12.67 -13.88 7.55
CA VAL A 276 11.30 -13.34 7.52
C VAL A 276 10.71 -13.24 8.93
N PHE A 277 9.82 -12.28 9.15
CA PHE A 277 9.10 -12.13 10.42
C PHE A 277 7.70 -11.59 10.17
N VAL A 278 6.72 -12.10 10.92
CA VAL A 278 5.30 -11.75 10.77
C VAL A 278 4.87 -10.84 11.91
N PHE A 279 4.18 -9.75 11.58
CA PHE A 279 3.49 -8.87 12.51
C PHE A 279 1.98 -9.03 12.32
N PRO A 280 1.26 -9.61 13.31
CA PRO A 280 -0.18 -9.79 13.21
C PRO A 280 -0.93 -8.45 13.11
N GLU A 281 -2.05 -8.47 12.37
CA GLU A 281 -2.93 -7.30 12.21
C GLU A 281 -3.28 -6.63 13.54
N GLY A 282 -3.18 -5.30 13.56
CA GLY A 282 -3.55 -4.50 14.72
C GLY A 282 -2.56 -4.50 15.88
N LEU A 283 -1.56 -5.38 15.92
CA LEU A 283 -0.57 -5.38 17.01
C LEU A 283 0.49 -4.30 16.84
N ILE A 284 0.86 -3.67 17.97
CA ILE A 284 1.93 -2.68 18.01
C ILE A 284 3.27 -3.40 17.77
N HIS A 285 4.02 -2.93 16.80
CA HIS A 285 5.32 -3.50 16.43
C HIS A 285 6.31 -2.41 16.00
N PHE A 286 7.57 -2.79 15.88
CA PHE A 286 8.68 -1.89 15.55
C PHE A 286 9.80 -2.64 14.82
N GLN A 287 10.64 -1.88 14.14
CA GLN A 287 11.90 -2.37 13.58
C GLN A 287 13.04 -1.41 13.92
N ARG A 288 14.23 -1.95 14.16
CA ARG A 288 15.45 -1.20 14.47
C ARG A 288 16.64 -1.82 13.75
N ASN A 289 17.40 -1.02 13.03
CA ASN A 289 18.70 -1.44 12.52
C ASN A 289 19.70 -1.52 13.69
N VAL A 290 20.24 -2.72 13.91
CA VAL A 290 21.27 -2.99 14.95
C VAL A 290 22.63 -3.31 14.34
N GLY A 291 22.74 -3.29 13.01
CA GLY A 291 24.00 -3.43 12.29
C GLY A 291 24.77 -2.11 12.20
N TYR A 292 26.04 -2.22 11.81
CA TYR A 292 26.92 -1.06 11.59
C TYR A 292 26.70 -0.37 10.24
N GLY A 293 26.12 -1.07 9.26
CA GLY A 293 25.77 -0.54 7.94
C GLY A 293 24.29 -0.23 7.79
N ASN A 294 23.89 0.16 6.59
CA ASN A 294 22.47 0.30 6.25
C ASN A 294 21.77 -1.07 6.24
N ALA A 295 20.46 -1.07 6.47
CA ALA A 295 19.62 -2.24 6.33
C ALA A 295 18.41 -1.93 5.44
N VAL A 296 17.92 -2.96 4.74
CA VAL A 296 16.79 -2.83 3.82
C VAL A 296 15.88 -4.03 3.99
N ALA A 297 14.57 -3.77 4.05
CA ALA A 297 13.54 -4.80 4.08
C ALA A 297 12.42 -4.53 3.08
N ILE A 298 11.75 -5.59 2.65
CA ILE A 298 10.48 -5.54 1.93
C ILE A 298 9.39 -6.08 2.85
N ALA A 299 8.33 -5.33 3.01
CA ALA A 299 7.14 -5.68 3.75
C ALA A 299 6.01 -5.98 2.77
N ALA A 300 5.35 -7.13 2.93
CA ALA A 300 4.08 -7.43 2.26
C ALA A 300 2.94 -7.36 3.25
N LEU A 301 1.84 -6.70 2.86
CA LEU A 301 0.72 -6.42 3.75
C LEU A 301 -0.57 -6.96 3.15
N SER A 302 -1.37 -7.65 3.97
CA SER A 302 -2.66 -8.27 3.61
C SER A 302 -3.80 -7.26 3.40
N SER A 303 -3.50 -6.09 2.84
CA SER A 303 -4.49 -5.11 2.41
C SER A 303 -3.93 -4.20 1.34
N GLN A 304 -4.76 -3.82 0.36
CA GLN A 304 -4.45 -2.77 -0.61
C GLN A 304 -4.23 -1.39 0.05
N ASN A 305 -4.76 -1.21 1.27
CA ASN A 305 -4.59 -0.03 2.09
C ASN A 305 -4.48 -0.47 3.56
N PRO A 306 -3.28 -0.83 4.03
CA PRO A 306 -3.09 -1.36 5.38
C PRO A 306 -3.39 -0.32 6.47
N GLY A 307 -3.26 0.97 6.13
CA GLY A 307 -3.24 2.06 7.11
C GLY A 307 -1.99 1.98 7.98
N VAL A 308 -1.60 3.10 8.58
CA VAL A 308 -0.46 3.13 9.52
C VAL A 308 -0.82 4.04 10.66
N ILE A 309 -0.67 3.54 11.89
CA ILE A 309 -0.83 4.34 13.10
C ILE A 309 0.51 4.32 13.83
N THR A 310 1.34 5.34 13.59
CA THR A 310 2.54 5.58 14.40
C THR A 310 2.09 6.04 15.79
N ILE A 311 2.40 5.26 16.83
CA ILE A 311 1.82 5.43 18.17
C ILE A 311 2.11 6.82 18.74
N ALA A 312 3.36 7.30 18.62
CA ALA A 312 3.73 8.62 19.09
C ALA A 312 2.94 9.74 18.39
N ASN A 313 2.76 9.65 17.07
CA ASN A 313 2.03 10.66 16.30
C ASN A 313 0.54 10.65 16.63
N ALA A 314 -0.05 9.46 16.74
CA ALA A 314 -1.48 9.33 17.04
C ALA A 314 -1.84 9.82 18.46
N VAL A 315 -0.95 9.58 19.44
CA VAL A 315 -1.21 9.96 20.83
C VAL A 315 -0.82 11.41 21.13
N PHE A 316 0.34 11.87 20.65
CA PHE A 316 0.92 13.16 21.04
C PHE A 316 0.98 14.19 19.91
N GLY A 317 0.63 13.81 18.69
CA GLY A 317 0.69 14.66 17.49
C GLY A 317 -0.63 14.75 16.72
N SER A 318 -1.76 14.34 17.32
CA SER A 318 -3.08 14.43 16.69
C SER A 318 -3.52 15.88 16.51
N GLU A 319 -4.36 16.13 15.51
CA GLU A 319 -5.04 17.42 15.32
C GLU A 319 -6.56 17.17 15.19
N PRO A 320 -7.39 17.71 16.11
CA PRO A 320 -7.01 18.44 17.32
C PRO A 320 -6.22 17.58 18.32
N ALA A 321 -5.39 18.23 19.15
CA ALA A 321 -4.57 17.56 20.16
C ALA A 321 -5.44 16.89 21.24
N ILE A 322 -5.03 15.70 21.68
CA ILE A 322 -5.64 15.06 22.86
C ILE A 322 -5.34 15.92 24.10
N PRO A 323 -6.32 16.21 24.97
CA PRO A 323 -6.10 17.05 26.14
C PRO A 323 -4.96 16.55 27.04
N SER A 324 -4.07 17.46 27.44
CA SER A 324 -2.88 17.12 28.24
C SER A 324 -3.23 16.51 29.60
N ASP A 325 -4.35 16.91 30.20
CA ASP A 325 -4.83 16.36 31.48
C ASP A 325 -5.30 14.91 31.35
N LEU A 326 -5.95 14.56 30.23
CA LEU A 326 -6.33 13.19 29.90
C LEU A 326 -5.08 12.32 29.73
N LEU A 327 -4.12 12.76 28.91
CA LEU A 327 -2.87 12.01 28.68
C LEU A 327 -2.02 11.92 29.95
N ALA A 328 -1.95 12.99 30.76
CA ALA A 328 -1.25 12.98 32.04
C ALA A 328 -1.81 11.89 32.96
N LYS A 329 -3.14 11.77 33.01
CA LYS A 329 -3.80 10.73 33.78
C LYS A 329 -3.60 9.33 33.19
N ALA A 330 -3.63 9.19 31.87
CA ALA A 330 -3.44 7.90 31.19
C ALA A 330 -2.01 7.36 31.33
N PHE A 331 -1.01 8.23 31.17
CA PHE A 331 0.41 7.89 31.27
C PHE A 331 0.97 7.99 32.69
N GLN A 332 0.17 8.46 33.65
CA GLN A 332 0.54 8.63 35.07
C GLN A 332 1.76 9.55 35.26
N VAL A 333 1.76 10.67 34.53
CA VAL A 333 2.83 11.68 34.56
C VAL A 333 2.25 13.07 34.80
N ASP A 334 3.11 14.03 35.17
CA ASP A 334 2.70 15.43 35.27
C ASP A 334 2.30 16.00 33.89
N GLY A 335 1.28 16.88 33.88
CA GLY A 335 0.84 17.56 32.65
C GLY A 335 1.97 18.31 31.93
N LYS A 336 2.95 18.85 32.68
CA LYS A 336 4.14 19.48 32.10
C LYS A 336 4.98 18.54 31.23
N ILE A 337 5.02 17.25 31.56
CA ILE A 337 5.74 16.25 30.74
C ILE A 337 4.98 16.05 29.43
N ILE A 338 3.65 15.96 29.48
CA ILE A 338 2.82 15.86 28.28
C ILE A 338 2.98 17.10 27.39
N ASP A 339 2.92 18.30 27.96
CA ASP A 339 3.11 19.55 27.22
C ASP A 339 4.49 19.61 26.54
N GLN A 340 5.53 19.09 27.21
CA GLN A 340 6.86 18.93 26.62
C GLN A 340 6.86 17.95 25.44
N ILE A 341 6.19 16.81 25.56
CA ILE A 341 6.09 15.81 24.48
C ILE A 341 5.31 16.41 23.30
N HIS A 342 4.17 17.06 23.54
CA HIS A 342 3.39 17.78 22.52
C HIS A 342 4.25 18.80 21.78
N SER A 343 5.03 19.63 22.50
CA SER A 343 5.87 20.64 21.85
C SER A 343 6.86 20.03 20.85
N ARG A 344 7.34 18.81 21.10
CA ARG A 344 8.29 18.09 20.23
C ARG A 344 7.58 17.36 19.09
N ALA A 345 6.41 16.78 19.33
CA ALA A 345 5.60 16.10 18.33
C ALA A 345 4.92 17.08 17.35
N VAL A 346 4.57 18.29 17.80
CA VAL A 346 3.94 19.33 16.98
C VAL A 346 4.97 20.07 16.12
N LEU A 347 6.24 20.21 16.56
CA LEU A 347 7.30 20.82 15.76
C LEU A 347 7.54 20.09 14.43
N THR A 348 7.38 18.77 14.40
CA THR A 348 7.43 17.97 13.16
C THR A 348 6.21 18.17 12.26
N CYS A 349 5.06 18.61 12.80
CA CYS A 349 3.82 18.83 12.05
C CYS A 349 3.70 20.29 11.53
N ASN A 350 4.08 21.28 12.34
CA ASN A 350 3.97 22.70 11.97
C ASN A 350 5.03 23.15 10.95
N LEU A 351 6.22 22.53 10.89
CA LEU A 351 7.17 22.83 9.82
C LEU A 351 6.65 22.39 8.44
N CYS A 352 5.91 21.28 8.33
CA CYS A 352 5.20 20.92 7.09
C CYS A 352 4.24 22.04 6.65
N ARG A 353 3.56 22.67 7.60
CA ARG A 353 2.59 23.74 7.33
C ARG A 353 3.26 25.04 6.86
N VAL A 354 4.36 25.45 7.51
CA VAL A 354 5.14 26.64 7.13
C VAL A 354 5.79 26.45 5.76
N VAL A 355 6.28 25.25 5.44
CA VAL A 355 6.92 24.97 4.15
C VAL A 355 5.90 24.97 3.00
N VAL A 356 4.73 24.33 3.18
CA VAL A 356 3.66 24.35 2.16
C VAL A 356 3.17 25.79 1.92
N LEU A 357 2.93 26.56 2.99
CA LEU A 357 2.60 27.99 2.87
C LEU A 357 3.70 28.79 2.17
N CYS A 358 4.98 28.55 2.47
CA CYS A 358 6.08 29.23 1.79
C CYS A 358 6.17 28.88 0.30
N MET A 359 5.90 27.64 -0.10
CA MET A 359 5.89 27.23 -1.51
C MET A 359 4.72 27.84 -2.29
N ASP A 360 3.53 27.87 -1.70
CA ASP A 360 2.33 28.51 -2.29
C ASP A 360 2.49 30.03 -2.44
N ILE A 361 3.31 30.68 -1.60
CA ILE A 361 3.63 32.11 -1.70
C ILE A 361 4.79 32.37 -2.67
N MET A 362 5.75 31.44 -2.82
CA MET A 362 6.92 31.63 -3.68
C MET A 362 6.67 31.37 -5.17
N GLU A 363 5.77 30.46 -5.56
CA GLU A 363 5.41 30.26 -6.98
C GLU A 363 4.92 31.54 -7.69
N PRO A 364 3.93 32.29 -7.15
CA PRO A 364 3.48 33.51 -7.80
C PRO A 364 4.56 34.62 -7.80
N LEU A 365 5.47 34.62 -6.82
CA LEU A 365 6.59 35.57 -6.74
C LEU A 365 7.68 35.27 -7.78
N ILE A 366 8.02 33.99 -7.98
CA ILE A 366 9.00 33.55 -8.99
C ILE A 366 8.45 33.82 -10.40
N VAL A 367 7.17 33.53 -10.64
CA VAL A 367 6.50 33.86 -11.91
C VAL A 367 6.44 35.38 -12.13
N ALA A 368 6.18 36.18 -11.09
CA ALA A 368 6.19 37.64 -11.19
C ALA A 368 7.59 38.20 -11.51
N ILE A 369 8.65 37.63 -10.93
CA ILE A 369 10.04 38.05 -11.17
C ILE A 369 10.51 37.67 -12.59
N LEU A 370 10.10 36.49 -13.09
CA LEU A 370 10.45 36.02 -14.44
C LEU A 370 9.62 36.68 -15.55
N SER A 371 8.50 37.32 -15.22
CA SER A 371 7.61 38.00 -16.18
C SER A 371 7.94 39.49 -16.39
N VAL A 372 8.93 40.05 -15.68
CA VAL A 372 9.33 41.46 -15.88
C VAL A 372 10.15 41.58 -17.18
N PRO A 373 9.71 42.39 -18.17
CA PRO A 373 10.49 42.62 -19.38
C PRO A 373 11.78 43.36 -19.02
N LYS A 374 12.93 42.79 -19.38
CA LYS A 374 14.24 43.45 -19.26
C LYS A 374 14.24 44.75 -20.06
N ARG A 375 13.97 45.89 -19.42
CA ARG A 375 14.28 47.21 -19.99
C ARG A 375 15.76 47.51 -19.76
N LYS A 376 16.40 47.95 -20.83
CA LYS A 376 17.81 48.36 -20.88
C LYS A 376 18.07 49.54 -19.94
N THR A 377 18.61 49.26 -18.77
CA THR A 377 19.51 50.17 -18.06
C THR A 377 20.52 49.30 -17.34
N GLY A 378 21.77 49.33 -17.79
CA GLY A 378 22.84 48.62 -17.13
C GLY A 378 23.03 49.17 -15.72
N ILE A 379 23.04 48.28 -14.73
CA ILE A 379 23.67 48.38 -13.40
C ILE A 379 23.28 47.08 -12.64
N ILE A 380 24.30 46.43 -12.07
CA ILE A 380 24.31 45.28 -11.14
C ILE A 380 24.27 43.87 -11.78
N GLU A 381 25.44 43.43 -12.24
CA GLU A 381 25.96 42.12 -11.86
C GLU A 381 26.18 42.11 -10.34
N THR A 382 25.47 41.27 -9.58
CA THR A 382 25.90 40.61 -8.31
C THR A 382 24.72 40.01 -7.51
N SER A 383 23.76 39.31 -8.13
CA SER A 383 22.67 38.63 -7.37
C SER A 383 22.48 37.14 -7.70
N SER A 384 23.22 36.58 -8.66
CA SER A 384 23.09 35.16 -9.04
C SER A 384 23.85 34.16 -8.16
N ARG A 385 24.51 34.62 -7.07
CA ARG A 385 25.36 33.77 -6.22
C ARG A 385 24.88 33.57 -4.77
N TRP A 386 23.71 34.11 -4.40
CA TRP A 386 23.19 34.08 -3.03
C TRP A 386 21.90 33.27 -2.83
N ILE A 387 21.32 32.67 -3.88
CA ILE A 387 20.09 31.86 -3.78
C ILE A 387 20.38 30.35 -3.62
N SER A 388 21.63 29.89 -3.78
CA SER A 388 21.93 28.45 -3.82
C SER A 388 22.29 27.80 -2.48
N HIS A 389 22.35 28.52 -1.35
CA HIS A 389 22.91 27.95 -0.10
C HIS A 389 22.17 28.26 1.21
N ILE A 390 20.91 28.71 1.17
CA ILE A 390 20.08 28.79 2.37
C ILE A 390 19.16 27.55 2.42
N GLN A 391 19.62 26.54 3.17
CA GLN A 391 18.79 25.66 4.00
C GLN A 391 17.65 24.86 3.32
N PHE A 392 17.88 24.31 2.12
CA PHE A 392 16.95 23.36 1.49
C PHE A 392 16.97 21.95 2.12
N ASP A 393 18.09 21.53 2.71
CA ASP A 393 18.24 20.16 3.22
C ASP A 393 17.42 19.90 4.50
N LEU A 394 17.26 20.91 5.37
CA LEU A 394 16.45 20.79 6.59
C LEU A 394 14.95 20.68 6.26
N VAL A 395 14.51 21.39 5.23
CA VAL A 395 13.11 21.47 4.79
C VAL A 395 12.66 20.14 4.15
N ASN A 396 13.51 19.54 3.31
CA ASN A 396 13.21 18.24 2.70
C ASN A 396 13.14 17.10 3.75
N SER A 397 14.02 17.13 4.77
CA SER A 397 14.04 16.10 5.83
C SER A 397 12.78 16.05 6.71
N GLN A 398 12.04 17.16 6.78
CA GLN A 398 10.84 17.29 7.62
C GLN A 398 9.54 17.07 6.84
N ILE A 399 9.51 17.41 5.55
CA ILE A 399 8.41 17.02 4.65
C ILE A 399 8.29 15.50 4.58
N ASP A 400 9.42 14.78 4.49
CA ASP A 400 9.46 13.32 4.44
C ASP A 400 8.84 12.65 5.69
N GLN A 401 8.86 13.30 6.86
CA GLN A 401 8.23 12.78 8.08
C GLN A 401 6.69 12.82 8.02
N CYS A 402 6.11 13.81 7.35
CA CYS A 402 4.66 13.90 7.13
C CYS A 402 4.18 12.84 6.12
N PHE A 403 4.99 12.50 5.13
CA PHE A 403 4.66 11.49 4.11
C PHE A 403 4.68 10.05 4.65
N ASN A 404 5.42 9.76 5.71
CA ASN A 404 5.38 8.45 6.37
C ASN A 404 4.00 8.14 7.02
N ALA A 405 3.11 9.13 7.18
CA ALA A 405 1.83 9.00 7.88
C ALA A 405 0.57 9.24 7.02
N ALA A 406 0.69 9.63 5.74
CA ALA A 406 -0.47 10.00 4.93
C ALA A 406 -0.40 9.44 3.49
N PRO A 407 -1.05 8.31 3.19
CA PRO A 407 -1.16 7.82 1.80
C PRO A 407 -2.38 8.37 1.03
N LEU A 408 -3.18 9.31 1.58
CA LEU A 408 -4.52 9.62 1.03
C LEU A 408 -4.82 11.07 0.64
N LEU A 409 -3.86 12.00 0.66
CA LEU A 409 -4.14 13.39 0.29
C LEU A 409 -3.15 13.93 -0.74
N VAL A 410 -3.21 13.40 -1.95
CA VAL A 410 -2.73 14.12 -3.13
C VAL A 410 -3.85 14.13 -4.15
N GLY A 411 -4.66 15.19 -4.17
CA GLY A 411 -5.72 15.32 -5.17
C GLY A 411 -6.95 16.14 -4.80
N SER A 412 -6.84 17.21 -4.03
CA SER A 412 -7.93 18.18 -3.94
C SER A 412 -7.39 19.60 -3.96
N LYS A 413 -7.56 20.27 -5.10
CA LYS A 413 -7.51 21.73 -5.15
C LYS A 413 -8.60 22.24 -4.20
N VAL A 414 -8.19 22.83 -3.09
CA VAL A 414 -9.10 23.59 -2.22
C VAL A 414 -9.48 24.85 -2.99
N ASN A 415 -10.62 24.82 -3.67
CA ASN A 415 -11.26 26.05 -4.12
C ASN A 415 -11.75 26.81 -2.88
N PRO A 416 -11.52 28.12 -2.77
CA PRO A 416 -12.06 28.91 -1.67
C PRO A 416 -13.58 28.95 -1.82
N VAL A 417 -14.30 28.24 -0.93
CA VAL A 417 -15.74 28.36 -0.81
C VAL A 417 -16.04 29.63 -0.03
N THR A 418 -16.56 30.64 -0.74
CA THR A 418 -17.25 31.78 -0.15
C THR A 418 -18.40 31.30 0.72
N VAL A 419 -18.45 31.77 1.96
CA VAL A 419 -19.53 31.54 2.92
C VAL A 419 -20.85 31.99 2.31
N GLY A 420 -21.69 31.05 1.90
CA GLY A 420 -23.04 31.32 1.43
C GLY A 420 -23.50 30.32 0.39
N GLN A 421 -24.05 29.19 0.86
CA GLN A 421 -25.07 28.32 0.25
C GLN A 421 -24.83 26.86 0.65
N ILE A 422 -25.48 26.41 1.72
CA ILE A 422 -25.64 24.99 2.05
C ILE A 422 -27.15 24.70 2.05
N PRO A 423 -27.69 23.99 1.04
CA PRO A 423 -28.99 23.36 1.14
C PRO A 423 -28.85 21.88 1.55
N GLY A 424 -29.63 21.45 2.56
CA GLY A 424 -30.08 20.07 2.67
C GLY A 424 -29.55 19.22 3.84
N LEU A 425 -29.74 19.66 5.09
CA LEU A 425 -29.94 18.72 6.19
C LEU A 425 -31.38 18.18 6.09
N ASN A 426 -31.55 16.91 5.73
CA ASN A 426 -32.72 16.09 6.08
C ASN A 426 -32.44 14.63 5.73
N THR A 427 -31.98 13.86 6.71
CA THR A 427 -32.30 12.43 6.93
C THR A 427 -31.37 11.90 8.03
N LEU A 428 -31.70 12.21 9.28
CA LEU A 428 -31.34 11.39 10.44
C LEU A 428 -32.37 11.73 11.51
N GLY A 429 -33.36 10.85 11.66
CA GLY A 429 -34.38 10.95 12.69
C GLY A 429 -33.73 10.74 14.06
N ILE A 430 -33.45 11.84 14.75
CA ILE A 430 -33.19 11.86 16.19
C ILE A 430 -33.92 13.07 16.76
N SER A 431 -34.86 12.80 17.67
CA SER A 431 -35.66 13.79 18.39
C SER A 431 -34.74 14.67 19.24
N LEU A 432 -34.74 15.98 18.98
CA LEU A 432 -34.12 16.99 19.84
C LEU A 432 -35.21 17.69 20.65
N ALA A 433 -35.16 17.49 21.97
CA ALA A 433 -35.89 18.31 22.92
C ALA A 433 -35.33 19.74 22.88
N ARG A 434 -36.26 20.67 22.64
CA ARG A 434 -36.08 22.11 22.50
C ARG A 434 -35.91 22.76 23.89
N LEU A 435 -34.88 23.59 24.07
CA LEU A 435 -34.87 24.65 25.08
C LEU A 435 -34.24 25.90 24.44
N ASP A 436 -35.09 26.90 24.22
CA ASP A 436 -34.80 28.18 23.60
C ASP A 436 -34.34 29.24 24.62
N HIS A 437 -33.47 30.16 24.15
CA HIS A 437 -33.23 31.56 24.58
C HIS A 437 -32.63 31.79 26.00
N ALA A 438 -31.72 32.72 26.29
CA ALA A 438 -31.33 34.00 25.68
C ALA A 438 -29.95 34.49 26.24
N PRO A 439 -29.40 35.64 25.79
CA PRO A 439 -27.96 35.96 25.75
C PRO A 439 -27.48 37.07 26.71
N TRP A 440 -26.22 37.05 27.19
CA TRP A 440 -25.46 38.22 27.69
C TRP A 440 -23.95 37.87 27.57
N GLY A 441 -23.02 38.69 27.09
CA GLY A 441 -22.81 40.12 27.31
C GLY A 441 -21.49 40.29 28.08
N ILE A 442 -20.42 40.73 27.40
CA ILE A 442 -19.06 40.89 27.93
C ILE A 442 -18.96 42.13 28.85
N ASN A 443 -18.37 41.99 30.04
CA ASN A 443 -17.43 42.98 30.63
C ASN A 443 -16.63 42.42 31.84
N PRO A 444 -15.35 42.83 32.05
CA PRO A 444 -14.44 42.32 33.10
C PRO A 444 -14.32 43.29 34.31
N PRO A 445 -13.29 43.18 35.18
CA PRO A 445 -13.19 42.32 36.38
C PRO A 445 -13.36 43.11 37.70
N ARG A 446 -13.71 42.45 38.82
CA ARG A 446 -13.46 42.96 40.18
C ARG A 446 -13.05 41.86 41.16
N ILE A 447 -12.13 42.26 42.02
CA ILE A 447 -11.34 41.53 43.02
C ILE A 447 -12.11 41.47 44.36
N ILE A 448 -11.82 40.44 45.18
CA ILE A 448 -11.66 40.45 46.67
C ILE A 448 -12.50 39.38 47.45
N HIS A 449 -11.75 38.40 48.00
CA HIS A 449 -11.82 37.68 49.29
C HIS A 449 -12.99 36.75 49.73
N GLY A 450 -12.58 35.59 50.29
CA GLY A 450 -13.34 34.72 51.23
C GLY A 450 -13.15 33.23 50.93
N ILE A 451 -12.09 32.55 51.40
CA ILE A 451 -11.96 31.79 52.67
C ILE A 451 -12.96 30.61 52.86
N GLN A 452 -12.39 29.39 52.75
CA GLN A 452 -12.58 28.12 53.50
C GLN A 452 -13.77 27.14 53.30
N LYS A 453 -13.33 25.87 53.12
CA LYS A 453 -13.83 24.53 53.60
C LYS A 453 -15.12 24.00 52.96
N PHE A 454 -15.21 22.74 52.51
CA PHE A 454 -14.55 21.48 52.88
C PHE A 454 -13.91 20.74 51.69
#